data_AF-A0A933YTV8-F1
#
_entry.id   AF-A0A933YTV8-F1
#
_cell.length_a   1.000
_cell.length_b   1.000
_cell.length_c   1.000
_cell.angle_alpha   90.00
_cell.angle_beta   90.00
_cell.angle_gamma   90.00
#
_symmetry.space_group_name_H-M   'P 1'
#
loop_
_entity.id
_entity.type
_entity.pdbx_description
1 polymer ?
#
loop_
_entity_poly.entity_id
_entity_poly.type
_entity_poly.pdbx_seq_one_letter_code
_entity_poly.pdbx_strand_id
1 'polypeptide(L)'
;MTTPAIGVIRRHFPNAEITILANPLVAALFSPHDWVDRVIVFDRNGRHRGIFGRLRLARELRNESFDLAIILPNSFDSALVPWLAGIPSRLGKSSDGRGLLLSERYQPDKSVVISHEVNYYLDLLRHFGICGQAGKLQLFTTADEELEAEKLLA
;
A
#
# COMPACT_ATOMS: atom_id res chain seq x y z
N MET A 1 5.18 -7.91 -5.64
CA MET A 1 6.01 -7.77 -4.41
C MET A 1 5.18 -7.43 -3.18
N THR A 2 4.15 -6.59 -3.30
CA THR A 2 3.36 -6.13 -2.15
C THR A 2 2.34 -7.15 -1.60
N THR A 3 1.91 -8.12 -2.41
CA THR A 3 0.80 -9.03 -2.05
C THR A 3 1.04 -9.86 -0.77
N PRO A 4 2.24 -10.42 -0.47
CA PRO A 4 2.47 -11.08 0.81
C PRO A 4 2.30 -10.16 2.02
N ALA A 5 2.70 -8.89 1.90
CA ALA A 5 2.53 -7.90 2.97
C ALA A 5 1.05 -7.59 3.22
N ILE A 6 0.25 -7.44 2.16
CA ILE A 6 -1.20 -7.24 2.26
C ILE A 6 -1.86 -8.43 2.97
N GLY A 7 -1.46 -9.66 2.64
CA GLY A 7 -1.98 -10.86 3.32
C GLY A 7 -1.64 -10.90 4.80
N VAL A 8 -0.47 -10.41 5.21
CA VAL A 8 -0.12 -10.26 6.64
C VAL A 8 -1.00 -9.20 7.31
N ILE A 9 -1.21 -8.05 6.66
CA ILE A 9 -2.07 -6.97 7.17
C ILE A 9 -3.51 -7.48 7.37
N ARG A 10 -4.10 -8.16 6.37
CA ARG A 10 -5.47 -8.72 6.48
C ARG A 10 -5.59 -9.72 7.63
N ARG A 11 -4.62 -10.61 7.81
CA ARG A 11 -4.66 -11.58 8.93
C ARG A 11 -4.53 -10.91 10.29
N HIS A 12 -3.74 -9.84 10.37
CA HIS A 12 -3.56 -9.08 11.61
C HIS A 12 -4.80 -8.22 11.93
N PHE A 13 -5.43 -7.64 10.91
CA PHE A 13 -6.64 -6.82 11.00
C PHE A 13 -7.81 -7.46 10.24
N PRO A 14 -8.36 -8.60 10.70
CA PRO A 14 -9.36 -9.36 9.95
C PRO A 14 -10.64 -8.56 9.70
N ASN A 15 -11.02 -7.71 10.65
CA ASN A 15 -12.27 -6.93 10.61
C ASN A 15 -12.09 -5.49 10.12
N ALA A 16 -10.88 -5.08 9.74
CA ALA A 16 -10.65 -3.71 9.26
C ALA A 16 -11.02 -3.59 7.78
N GLU A 17 -11.46 -2.40 7.37
CA GLU A 17 -11.53 -2.05 5.96
C GLU A 17 -10.12 -1.75 5.44
N ILE A 18 -9.64 -2.54 4.49
CA ILE A 18 -8.32 -2.40 3.87
C ILE A 18 -8.51 -1.80 2.48
N THR A 19 -8.12 -0.53 2.36
CA THR A 19 -8.10 0.19 1.09
C THR A 19 -6.67 0.33 0.57
N ILE A 20 -6.46 -0.02 -0.71
CA ILE A 20 -5.18 0.20 -1.39
C ILE A 20 -5.22 1.50 -2.19
N LEU A 21 -4.28 2.41 -1.93
CA LEU A 21 -4.01 3.55 -2.79
C LEU A 21 -2.95 3.16 -3.84
N ALA A 22 -3.36 3.06 -5.10
CA ALA A 22 -2.50 2.57 -6.18
C ALA A 22 -2.61 3.41 -7.46
N ASN A 23 -1.57 3.39 -8.30
CA ASN A 23 -1.67 3.98 -9.63
C ASN A 23 -2.69 3.19 -10.50
N PRO A 24 -3.18 3.75 -11.62
CA PRO A 24 -4.22 3.09 -12.43
C PRO A 24 -3.89 1.66 -12.86
N LEU A 25 -2.64 1.38 -13.26
CA LEU A 25 -2.22 0.05 -13.70
C LEU A 25 -2.25 -0.96 -12.56
N VAL A 26 -1.75 -0.56 -11.39
CA VAL A 26 -1.75 -1.43 -10.21
C VAL A 26 -3.16 -1.61 -9.67
N ALA A 27 -4.01 -0.57 -9.72
CA ALA A 27 -5.39 -0.66 -9.28
C ALA A 27 -6.20 -1.71 -10.05
N ALA A 28 -5.94 -1.86 -11.35
CA ALA A 28 -6.55 -2.90 -12.18
C ALA A 28 -6.21 -4.33 -11.70
N LEU A 29 -5.05 -4.53 -11.06
CA LEU A 29 -4.62 -5.85 -10.56
C LEU A 29 -5.30 -6.26 -9.24
N PHE A 30 -6.10 -5.39 -8.62
CA PHE A 30 -6.70 -5.63 -7.30
C PHE A 30 -8.23 -5.81 -7.36
N SER A 31 -8.76 -6.18 -8.52
CA SER A 31 -10.19 -6.38 -8.73
C SER A 31 -10.56 -7.87 -8.80
N PRO A 32 -11.46 -8.40 -7.95
CA PRO A 32 -11.48 -8.32 -6.49
C PRO A 32 -10.38 -9.20 -5.86
N HIS A 33 -9.88 -8.81 -4.69
CA HIS A 33 -8.84 -9.53 -3.98
C HIS A 33 -9.29 -9.79 -2.54
N ASP A 34 -9.21 -11.05 -2.07
CA ASP A 34 -9.68 -11.47 -0.73
C ASP A 34 -9.09 -10.69 0.46
N TRP A 35 -8.01 -9.94 0.24
CA TRP A 35 -7.32 -9.20 1.29
C TRP A 35 -7.59 -7.69 1.24
N VAL A 36 -8.23 -7.19 0.18
CA VAL A 36 -8.44 -5.76 -0.08
C VAL A 36 -9.92 -5.50 -0.36
N ASP A 37 -10.54 -4.61 0.42
CA ASP A 37 -11.96 -4.30 0.27
C ASP A 37 -12.19 -3.28 -0.85
N ARG A 38 -11.28 -2.31 -0.98
CA ARG A 38 -11.41 -1.18 -1.91
C ARG A 38 -10.06 -0.76 -2.47
N VAL A 39 -10.10 -0.11 -3.63
CA VAL A 39 -8.93 0.49 -4.26
C VAL A 39 -9.24 1.95 -4.61
N ILE A 40 -8.39 2.86 -4.16
CA ILE A 40 -8.42 4.28 -4.54
C ILE A 40 -7.32 4.52 -5.57
N VAL A 41 -7.67 5.14 -6.69
CA VAL A 41 -6.74 5.38 -7.80
C VAL A 41 -5.96 6.68 -7.61
N PHE A 42 -4.65 6.57 -7.44
CA PHE A 42 -3.71 7.69 -7.51
C PHE A 42 -3.23 7.93 -8.95
N ASP A 43 -4.05 8.63 -9.73
CA ASP A 43 -3.68 9.06 -11.08
C ASP A 43 -2.77 10.31 -11.09
N ARG A 44 -1.45 10.08 -11.00
CA ARG A 44 -0.41 11.13 -10.99
C ARG A 44 -0.29 11.92 -12.29
N ASN A 45 -0.76 11.36 -13.40
CA ASN A 45 -0.60 11.93 -14.74
C ASN A 45 -1.87 12.66 -15.22
N GLY A 46 -3.04 12.33 -14.66
CA GLY A 46 -4.29 13.05 -14.86
C GLY A 46 -4.75 13.80 -13.62
N ARG A 47 -5.83 13.33 -12.97
CA ARG A 47 -6.58 14.12 -11.97
C ARG A 47 -5.79 14.53 -10.73
N HIS A 48 -4.72 13.81 -10.39
CA HIS A 48 -3.85 14.07 -9.24
C HIS A 48 -2.47 14.63 -9.64
N ARG A 49 -2.36 15.22 -10.84
CA ARG A 49 -1.12 15.86 -11.33
C ARG A 49 -0.80 17.16 -10.59
N GLY A 50 0.50 17.36 -10.33
CA GLY A 50 1.02 18.55 -9.64
C GLY A 50 0.55 18.70 -8.19
N ILE A 51 0.94 19.81 -7.56
CA ILE A 51 0.66 20.09 -6.13
C ILE A 51 -0.84 20.11 -5.85
N PHE A 52 -1.63 20.80 -6.68
CA PHE A 52 -3.09 20.84 -6.55
C PHE A 52 -3.73 19.45 -6.65
N GLY A 53 -3.18 18.57 -7.48
CA GLY A 53 -3.62 17.19 -7.58
C GLY A 53 -3.35 16.37 -6.31
N ARG A 54 -2.24 16.62 -5.60
CA ARG A 54 -1.95 15.99 -4.31
C ARG A 54 -2.88 16.51 -3.21
N LEU A 55 -3.17 17.81 -3.20
CA LEU A 55 -4.13 18.40 -2.26
C LEU A 55 -5.55 17.85 -2.51
N ARG A 56 -5.95 17.68 -3.77
CA ARG A 56 -7.21 17.03 -4.13
C ARG A 56 -7.26 15.61 -3.59
N LEU A 57 -6.25 14.79 -3.87
CA LEU A 57 -6.19 13.42 -3.37
C LEU A 57 -6.20 13.37 -1.83
N ALA A 58 -5.44 14.25 -1.16
CA ALA A 58 -5.43 14.33 0.29
C ALA A 58 -6.82 14.69 0.85
N ARG A 59 -7.59 15.54 0.18
CA ARG A 59 -8.98 15.86 0.57
C ARG A 59 -9.91 14.67 0.37
N GLU A 60 -9.74 13.91 -0.71
CA GLU A 60 -10.50 12.68 -0.94
C GLU A 60 -10.24 11.67 0.18
N LEU A 61 -8.97 11.40 0.50
CA LEU A 61 -8.61 10.50 1.60
C LEU A 61 -9.04 10.99 2.98
N ARG A 62 -9.06 12.31 3.20
CA ARG A 62 -9.56 12.90 4.45
C ARG A 62 -11.04 12.60 4.66
N ASN A 63 -11.84 12.56 3.60
CA ASN A 63 -13.27 12.25 3.69
C ASN A 63 -13.53 10.77 4.03
N GLU A 64 -12.59 9.88 3.69
CA GLU A 64 -12.67 8.46 4.05
C GLU A 64 -12.35 8.19 5.53
N SER A 65 -11.77 9.16 6.24
CA SER A 65 -11.51 9.08 7.69
C SER A 65 -10.65 7.87 8.13
N PHE A 66 -9.64 7.50 7.35
CA PHE A 66 -8.72 6.41 7.70
C PHE A 66 -8.02 6.66 9.04
N ASP A 67 -7.96 5.63 9.89
CA ASP A 67 -7.24 5.66 11.17
C ASP A 67 -5.74 5.44 11.01
N LEU A 68 -5.35 4.65 10.01
CA LEU A 68 -4.00 4.13 9.83
C LEU A 68 -3.59 4.12 8.35
N ALA A 69 -2.41 4.65 8.05
CA ALA A 69 -1.74 4.52 6.77
C ALA A 69 -0.43 3.71 6.92
N ILE A 70 -0.33 2.59 6.20
CA ILE A 70 0.90 1.79 6.09
C ILE A 70 1.59 2.13 4.77
N ILE A 71 2.72 2.83 4.84
CA ILE A 71 3.44 3.38 3.69
C ILE A 71 4.61 2.45 3.33
N LEU A 72 4.35 1.56 2.38
CA LEU A 72 5.34 0.60 1.88
C LEU A 72 6.36 1.21 0.90
N PRO A 73 5.97 2.06 -0.07
CA PRO A 73 6.93 2.70 -0.97
C PRO A 73 7.87 3.66 -0.21
N ASN A 74 9.06 3.90 -0.77
CA ASN A 74 10.06 4.81 -0.17
C ASN A 74 9.99 6.26 -0.67
N SER A 75 9.03 6.60 -1.54
CA SER A 75 8.94 7.96 -2.09
C SER A 75 8.42 8.98 -1.08
N PHE A 76 8.85 10.25 -1.21
CA PHE A 76 8.34 11.35 -0.39
C PHE A 76 6.83 11.57 -0.59
N ASP A 77 6.37 11.55 -1.86
CA ASP A 77 4.95 11.67 -2.24
C ASP A 77 4.05 10.67 -1.49
N SER A 78 4.53 9.43 -1.28
CA SER A 78 3.78 8.38 -0.59
C SER A 78 3.52 8.65 0.89
N ALA A 79 4.37 9.46 1.55
CA ALA A 79 4.16 9.89 2.93
C ALA A 79 3.47 11.26 3.02
N LEU A 80 3.68 12.12 2.02
CA LEU A 80 3.11 13.46 1.97
C LEU A 80 1.58 13.43 1.88
N VAL A 81 1.02 12.59 1.01
CA VAL A 81 -0.42 12.53 0.79
C VAL A 81 -1.19 12.06 2.04
N PRO A 82 -0.83 10.96 2.72
CA PRO A 82 -1.44 10.57 4.01
C PRO A 82 -1.30 11.64 5.10
N TRP A 83 -0.15 12.32 5.16
CA TRP A 83 0.07 13.41 6.10
C TRP A 83 -0.86 14.61 5.83
N LEU A 84 -0.97 15.04 4.57
CA LEU A 84 -1.90 16.09 4.13
C LEU A 84 -3.36 15.70 4.34
N ALA A 85 -3.69 14.42 4.25
CA ALA A 85 -5.03 13.90 4.54
C ALA A 85 -5.37 13.95 6.04
N GLY A 86 -4.36 14.06 6.91
CA GLY A 86 -4.55 14.12 8.36
C GLY A 86 -4.81 12.77 9.01
N ILE A 87 -4.43 11.67 8.36
CA ILE A 87 -4.54 10.31 8.91
C ILE A 87 -3.67 10.23 10.17
N PRO A 88 -4.18 9.88 11.36
CA PRO A 88 -3.45 10.08 12.62
C PRO A 88 -2.24 9.14 12.76
N SER A 89 -2.39 7.84 12.46
CA SER A 89 -1.28 6.89 12.46
C SER A 89 -0.73 6.65 11.05
N ARG A 90 0.57 6.85 10.86
CA ARG A 90 1.27 6.78 9.57
C ARG A 90 2.60 6.04 9.78
N LEU A 91 2.61 4.77 9.41
CA LEU A 91 3.72 3.84 9.61
C LEU A 91 4.54 3.75 8.32
N GLY A 92 5.86 3.84 8.40
CA GLY A 92 6.71 3.66 7.23
C GLY A 92 8.19 3.79 7.51
N LYS A 93 9.01 3.57 6.48
CA LYS A 93 10.46 3.77 6.60
C LYS A 93 10.82 5.25 6.61
N SER A 94 11.60 5.65 7.60
CA SER A 94 12.18 6.99 7.65
C SER A 94 13.43 7.05 6.74
N SER A 95 13.25 7.50 5.50
CA SER A 95 14.32 7.81 4.54
C SER A 95 14.13 9.21 3.96
N ASP A 96 15.21 9.81 3.44
CA ASP A 96 15.17 11.02 2.61
C ASP A 96 14.35 12.19 3.22
N GLY A 97 14.47 12.41 4.52
CA GLY A 97 13.80 13.51 5.25
C GLY A 97 12.29 13.33 5.48
N ARG A 98 11.64 12.30 4.94
CA ARG A 98 10.19 12.08 5.06
C ARG A 98 9.73 11.62 6.46
N GLY A 99 10.67 11.35 7.37
CA GLY A 99 10.36 10.92 8.74
C GLY A 99 9.44 11.88 9.50
N LEU A 100 9.50 13.18 9.20
CA LEU A 100 8.59 14.20 9.78
C LEU A 100 7.12 14.00 9.37
N LEU A 101 6.88 13.32 8.25
CA LEU A 101 5.54 13.02 7.75
C LEU A 101 4.95 11.76 8.36
N LEU A 102 5.75 10.95 9.07
CA LEU A 102 5.36 9.70 9.69
C LEU A 102 5.08 9.90 11.19
N SER A 103 4.09 9.18 11.74
CA SER A 103 3.89 9.14 13.20
C SER A 103 4.87 8.18 13.85
N GLU A 104 5.13 7.04 13.20
CA GLU A 104 6.05 6.01 13.67
C GLU A 104 6.98 5.59 12.54
N ARG A 105 8.24 5.29 12.89
CA ARG A 105 9.35 5.26 11.92
C ARG A 105 10.10 3.95 12.00
N TYR A 106 10.13 3.25 10.88
CA TYR A 106 11.04 2.13 10.68
C TYR A 106 12.40 2.64 10.16
N GLN A 107 13.47 2.25 10.84
CA GLN A 107 14.85 2.49 10.40
C GLN A 107 15.58 1.13 10.40
N PRO A 108 15.74 0.49 9.22
CA PRO A 108 16.48 -0.76 9.15
C PRO A 108 17.95 -0.51 9.52
N ASP A 109 18.59 -1.51 10.14
CA ASP A 109 20.02 -1.47 10.40
C ASP A 109 20.80 -1.37 9.07
N LYS A 110 21.73 -0.42 9.00
CA LYS A 110 22.56 -0.18 7.83
C LYS A 110 23.53 -1.34 7.54
N SER A 111 23.74 -2.22 8.52
CA SER A 111 24.57 -3.41 8.38
C SER A 111 23.93 -4.52 7.51
N VAL A 112 22.61 -4.46 7.27
CA VAL A 112 21.86 -5.48 6.54
C VAL A 112 21.87 -5.17 5.04
N VAL A 113 22.69 -5.94 4.31
CA VAL A 113 22.87 -5.89 2.85
C VAL A 113 21.64 -6.46 2.15
N ILE A 114 21.11 -5.72 1.17
CA ILE A 114 20.12 -6.11 0.13
C ILE A 114 19.09 -7.15 0.62
N SER A 115 18.07 -6.68 1.34
CA SER A 115 16.89 -7.49 1.61
C SER A 115 16.01 -7.54 0.35
N HIS A 116 15.56 -8.73 -0.03
CA HIS A 116 14.52 -8.88 -1.05
C HIS A 116 13.31 -8.00 -0.68
N GLU A 117 12.75 -7.23 -1.61
CA GLU A 117 11.74 -6.19 -1.31
C GLU A 117 10.54 -6.75 -0.51
N VAL A 118 10.15 -8.00 -0.76
CA VAL A 118 9.12 -8.71 0.03
C VAL A 118 9.54 -8.79 1.51
N ASN A 119 10.77 -9.23 1.79
CA ASN A 119 11.29 -9.33 3.15
C ASN A 119 11.39 -7.96 3.80
N TYR A 120 11.82 -6.95 3.04
CA TYR A 120 11.82 -5.57 3.51
C TYR A 120 10.43 -5.10 3.98
N TYR A 121 9.37 -5.35 3.21
CA TYR A 121 8.00 -5.02 3.64
C TYR A 121 7.56 -5.83 4.86
N LEU A 122 7.91 -7.12 4.93
CA LEU A 122 7.58 -7.96 6.07
C LEU A 122 8.32 -7.52 7.35
N ASP A 123 9.58 -7.11 7.23
CA ASP A 123 10.39 -6.60 8.33
C ASP A 123 9.83 -5.26 8.83
N LEU A 124 9.40 -4.38 7.91
CA LEU A 124 8.70 -3.14 8.23
C LEU A 124 7.42 -3.41 9.03
N LEU A 125 6.59 -4.36 8.57
CA LEU A 125 5.36 -4.74 9.29
C LEU A 125 5.68 -5.31 10.68
N ARG A 126 6.65 -6.23 10.78
CA ARG A 126 7.09 -6.82 12.05
C ARG A 126 7.60 -5.76 13.03
N HIS A 127 8.31 -4.73 12.55
CA HIS A 127 8.78 -3.63 13.38
C HIS A 127 7.62 -2.89 14.09
N PHE A 128 6.47 -2.77 13.42
CA PHE A 128 5.26 -2.16 14.01
C PHE A 128 4.34 -3.17 14.71
N GLY A 129 4.83 -4.39 15.01
CA GLY A 129 4.05 -5.45 15.66
C GLY A 129 3.01 -6.13 14.77
N ILE A 130 2.98 -5.80 13.47
CA ILE A 130 2.07 -6.41 12.49
C ILE A 130 2.70 -7.74 12.05
N CYS A 131 2.39 -8.78 12.79
CA CYS A 131 2.95 -10.12 12.61
C CYS A 131 1.94 -11.05 11.91
N GLY A 132 2.47 -11.97 11.10
CA GLY A 132 1.71 -13.03 10.43
C GLY A 132 2.61 -13.86 9.52
N GLN A 133 2.16 -15.07 9.16
CA GLN A 133 2.85 -15.85 8.14
C GLN A 133 2.69 -15.17 6.78
N ALA A 134 3.81 -14.88 6.12
CA ALA A 134 3.79 -14.36 4.76
C ALA A 134 3.26 -15.44 3.81
N GLY A 135 2.24 -15.09 3.01
CA GLY A 135 1.78 -15.95 1.93
C GLY A 135 2.79 -16.00 0.78
N LYS A 136 2.58 -16.89 -0.18
CA LYS A 136 3.30 -16.84 -1.46
C LYS A 136 2.89 -15.56 -2.21
N LEU A 137 3.75 -15.12 -3.13
CA LEU A 137 3.42 -14.04 -4.03
C LEU A 137 2.30 -14.53 -4.96
N GLN A 138 1.14 -13.89 -4.85
CA GLN A 138 -0.08 -14.28 -5.55
C GLN A 138 -0.61 -13.09 -6.35
N LEU A 139 -1.21 -13.41 -7.50
CA LEU A 139 -2.07 -12.53 -8.28
C LEU A 139 -3.47 -13.15 -8.18
N PHE A 140 -4.49 -12.31 -8.00
CA PHE A 140 -5.87 -12.74 -7.95
C PHE A 140 -6.49 -12.40 -9.29
N THR A 141 -7.17 -13.39 -9.89
CA THR A 141 -7.85 -13.29 -11.17
C THR A 141 -9.34 -13.46 -10.95
N THR A 142 -10.11 -12.77 -11.76
CA THR A 142 -11.56 -12.99 -11.86
C THR A 142 -11.87 -14.22 -12.70
N ALA A 143 -13.05 -14.81 -12.48
CA ALA A 143 -13.52 -15.91 -13.32
C ALA A 143 -13.63 -15.51 -14.81
N ASP A 144 -13.98 -14.24 -15.09
CA ASP A 144 -14.05 -13.73 -16.46
C ASP A 144 -12.66 -13.63 -17.11
N GLU A 145 -11.64 -13.19 -16.37
CA GLU A 145 -10.25 -13.14 -16.84
C GLU A 145 -9.67 -14.54 -17.09
N GLU A 146 -10.00 -15.51 -16.23
CA GLU A 146 -9.62 -16.91 -16.44
C GLU A 146 -10.23 -17.47 -17.73
N LEU A 147 -11.52 -17.20 -17.95
CA LEU A 147 -12.24 -17.65 -19.13
C LEU A 147 -11.76 -16.97 -20.42
N GLU A 148 -11.34 -15.70 -20.35
CA GLU A 148 -10.71 -15.01 -21.47
C GLU A 148 -9.31 -15.57 -21.77
N ALA A 149 -8.52 -15.86 -20.73
CA ALA A 149 -7.20 -16.47 -20.90
C ALA A 149 -7.29 -17.86 -21.54
N GLU A 150 -8.26 -18.69 -21.14
CA GLU A 150 -8.51 -20.00 -21.76
C GLU A 150 -8.80 -19.89 -23.27
N LYS A 151 -9.58 -18.87 -23.69
CA LYS A 151 -9.87 -18.64 -25.11
C LYS A 151 -8.64 -18.22 -25.93
N LEU A 152 -7.71 -17.49 -25.33
CA LEU A 152 -6.50 -17.02 -25.99
C LEU A 152 -5.41 -18.10 -26.10
N LEU A 153 -5.46 -19.11 -25.24
CA LEU A 153 -4.49 -20.21 -25.19
C LEU A 153 -4.96 -21.48 -25.93
N ALA A 154 -6.20 -21.51 -26.41
CA ALA A 154 -6.78 -22.57 -27.26
C ALA A 154 -6.42 -22.38 -28.74
#